data_AF-A0A942CDS1-F1
#
_entry.id   AF-A0A942CDS1-F1
#
_cell.length_a   1.000
_cell.length_b   1.000
_cell.length_c   1.000
_cell.angle_alpha   90.00
_cell.angle_beta   90.00
_cell.angle_gamma   90.00
#
_symmetry.space_group_name_H-M   'P 1'
#
loop_
_entity.id
_entity.type
_entity.pdbx_description
1 polymer ?
#
loop_
_entity_poly.entity_id
_entity_poly.type
_entity_poly.pdbx_seq_one_letter_code
_entity_poly.pdbx_strand_id
1 'polypeptide(L)'
;MRNNTKRNSSIIALLVFLPMVVVLYLAYVDWSNEREIAQRAQATIGRFTGIEKLNHGQIDYEYVVDGVIYTGGEIVEHSSIIGPLRVEYDPLNPKVSTITHFGEIGTRPVPVVLCFVLSLVFYFRLRAYLIRRSELEEDARETKR
;
A
#
# COMPACT_ATOMS: atom_id res chain seq x y z
N MET A 1 16.38 15.94 40.03
CA MET A 1 15.89 16.17 38.64
C MET A 1 16.07 14.89 37.82
N ARG A 2 15.06 14.00 37.72
CA ARG A 2 15.18 12.69 37.02
C ARG A 2 14.00 12.40 36.06
N ASN A 3 13.17 13.40 35.76
CA ASN A 3 11.92 13.22 35.01
C ASN A 3 12.01 13.53 33.50
N ASN A 4 13.08 14.18 33.02
CA ASN A 4 13.16 14.61 31.63
C ASN A 4 13.56 13.47 30.66
N THR A 5 14.36 12.50 31.11
CA THR A 5 14.85 11.41 30.24
C THR A 5 13.74 10.44 29.86
N LYS A 6 12.79 10.14 30.76
CA LYS A 6 11.62 9.28 30.47
C LYS A 6 10.67 9.95 29.47
N ARG A 7 10.45 11.27 29.60
CA ARG A 7 9.54 12.03 28.73
C ARG A 7 10.01 12.06 27.29
N ASN A 8 11.32 12.15 27.07
CA ASN A 8 11.91 12.16 25.73
C ASN A 8 11.84 10.78 25.05
N SER A 9 12.00 9.70 25.82
CA SER A 9 11.92 8.34 25.27
C SER A 9 10.51 7.97 24.79
N SER A 10 9.46 8.45 25.47
CA SER A 10 8.07 8.23 25.05
C SER A 10 7.69 8.98 23.77
N ILE A 11 8.20 10.21 23.59
CA ILE A 11 7.94 11.01 22.39
C ILE A 11 8.63 10.40 21.15
N ILE A 12 9.85 9.89 21.33
CA ILE A 12 10.60 9.21 20.27
C ILE A 12 9.89 7.92 19.84
N ALA A 13 9.43 7.11 20.81
CA ALA A 13 8.64 5.92 20.49
C ALA A 13 7.36 6.27 19.73
N LEU A 14 6.63 7.31 20.17
CA LEU A 14 5.43 7.79 19.50
C LEU A 14 5.70 8.18 18.04
N LEU A 15 6.77 8.92 17.77
CA LEU A 15 7.14 9.35 16.41
C LEU A 15 7.48 8.20 15.46
N VAL A 16 7.95 7.06 15.99
CA VAL A 16 8.24 5.87 15.19
C VAL A 16 6.97 5.04 14.97
N PHE A 17 6.14 4.87 15.99
CA PHE A 17 4.95 4.03 15.90
C PHE A 17 3.78 4.69 15.16
N LEU A 18 3.61 6.00 15.29
CA LEU A 18 2.49 6.72 14.67
C LEU A 18 2.44 6.57 13.14
N PRO A 19 3.52 6.78 12.36
CA PRO A 19 3.47 6.59 10.91
C PRO A 19 3.17 5.13 10.53
N MET A 20 3.64 4.15 11.31
CA MET A 20 3.31 2.74 11.08
C MET A 20 1.81 2.46 11.26
N VAL A 21 1.19 3.02 12.30
CA VAL A 21 -0.26 2.88 12.53
C VAL A 21 -1.05 3.52 11.39
N VAL A 22 -0.61 4.68 10.89
CA VAL A 22 -1.26 5.34 9.75
C VAL A 22 -1.17 4.48 8.49
N VAL A 23 0.01 3.92 8.18
CA VAL A 23 0.18 3.03 7.01
C VAL A 23 -0.69 1.78 7.12
N LEU A 24 -0.71 1.15 8.30
CA LEU A 24 -1.56 -0.02 8.55
C LEU A 24 -3.04 0.30 8.41
N TYR A 25 -3.47 1.46 8.91
CA TYR A 25 -4.86 1.89 8.81
C TYR A 25 -5.26 2.14 7.35
N LEU A 26 -4.44 2.85 6.57
CA LEU A 26 -4.71 3.10 5.15
C LEU A 26 -4.79 1.78 4.36
N ALA A 27 -3.83 0.87 4.57
CA ALA A 27 -3.85 -0.44 3.92
C ALA A 27 -5.10 -1.27 4.29
N TYR A 28 -5.56 -1.18 5.54
CA TYR A 28 -6.78 -1.85 5.96
C TYR A 28 -8.04 -1.27 5.30
N VAL A 29 -8.12 0.06 5.18
CA VAL A 29 -9.24 0.75 4.53
C VAL A 29 -9.31 0.39 3.05
N ASP A 30 -8.18 0.42 2.34
CA ASP A 30 -8.10 0.06 0.92
C ASP A 30 -8.54 -1.40 0.71
N TRP A 31 -8.00 -2.33 1.50
CA TRP A 31 -8.39 -3.73 1.46
C TRP A 31 -9.89 -3.96 1.72
N SER A 32 -10.48 -3.24 2.67
CA SER A 32 -11.90 -3.37 3.00
C SER A 32 -12.78 -2.92 1.84
N ASN A 33 -12.44 -1.79 1.20
CA ASN A 33 -13.17 -1.27 0.05
C ASN A 33 -13.08 -2.20 -1.15
N GLU A 34 -11.88 -2.69 -1.48
CA GLU A 34 -11.67 -3.62 -2.59
C GLU A 34 -12.43 -4.94 -2.37
N ARG A 35 -12.45 -5.45 -1.14
CA ARG A 35 -13.20 -6.66 -0.80
C ARG A 35 -14.71 -6.48 -0.97
N GLU A 36 -15.25 -5.34 -0.57
CA GLU A 36 -16.67 -5.03 -0.72
C GLU A 36 -17.07 -4.95 -2.21
N ILE A 37 -16.21 -4.34 -3.03
CA ILE A 37 -16.39 -4.27 -4.48
C ILE A 37 -16.32 -5.68 -5.09
N ALA A 38 -15.31 -6.48 -4.73
CA ALA A 38 -15.13 -7.84 -5.24
C ALA A 38 -16.33 -8.76 -4.93
N GLN A 39 -16.98 -8.58 -3.78
CA GLN A 39 -18.18 -9.34 -3.43
C GLN A 39 -19.42 -8.96 -4.26
N ARG A 40 -19.43 -7.78 -4.87
CA ARG A 40 -20.56 -7.24 -5.65
C ARG A 40 -20.31 -7.22 -7.15
N ALA A 41 -19.10 -7.55 -7.57
CA ALA A 41 -18.67 -7.51 -8.96
C ALA A 41 -19.61 -8.29 -9.87
N GLN A 42 -19.97 -7.68 -10.99
CA GLN A 42 -20.72 -8.32 -12.07
C GLN A 42 -19.85 -8.44 -13.31
N ALA A 43 -20.11 -9.46 -14.13
CA ALA A 43 -19.37 -9.69 -15.37
C ALA A 43 -20.17 -9.23 -16.59
N THR A 44 -19.50 -8.58 -17.53
CA THR A 44 -20.00 -8.25 -18.87
C THR A 44 -18.95 -8.64 -19.92
N ILE A 45 -19.33 -8.56 -21.19
CA ILE A 45 -18.43 -8.78 -22.31
C ILE A 45 -17.97 -7.41 -22.82
N GLY A 46 -16.66 -7.19 -22.77
CA GLY A 46 -15.99 -6.04 -23.35
C GLY A 46 -15.30 -6.38 -24.67
N ARG A 47 -14.85 -5.34 -25.35
CA ARG A 47 -14.02 -5.39 -26.54
C ARG A 47 -12.70 -4.70 -26.27
N PHE A 48 -11.63 -5.36 -26.70
CA PHE A 48 -10.30 -4.77 -26.74
C PHE A 48 -10.25 -3.55 -27.67
N THR A 49 -9.69 -2.43 -27.20
CA THR A 49 -9.51 -1.22 -28.02
C THR A 49 -8.05 -0.96 -28.38
N GLY A 50 -7.10 -1.34 -27.52
CA GLY A 50 -5.68 -1.14 -27.82
C GLY A 50 -4.73 -1.67 -26.75
N ILE A 51 -3.45 -1.80 -27.12
CA ILE A 51 -2.34 -1.97 -26.18
C ILE A 51 -1.47 -0.72 -26.28
N GLU A 52 -1.28 -0.05 -25.16
CA GLU A 52 -0.34 1.06 -25.07
C GLU A 52 1.08 0.50 -24.86
N LYS A 53 1.83 0.37 -25.97
CA LYS A 53 3.19 -0.21 -25.96
C LYS A 53 4.19 0.58 -25.11
N LEU A 54 3.94 1.87 -24.87
CA LEU A 54 4.81 2.73 -24.08
C LEU A 54 4.58 2.58 -22.57
N ASN A 55 3.44 2.02 -22.16
CA ASN A 55 2.97 2.03 -20.77
C ASN A 55 2.94 0.60 -20.19
N HIS A 56 4.06 -0.11 -20.34
CA HIS A 56 4.27 -1.46 -19.78
C HIS A 56 3.25 -2.54 -20.20
N GLY A 57 2.61 -2.40 -21.36
CA GLY A 57 1.62 -3.38 -21.82
C GLY A 57 0.23 -3.17 -21.21
N GLN A 58 -0.10 -1.92 -20.86
CA GLN A 58 -1.48 -1.54 -20.55
C GLN A 58 -2.42 -1.91 -21.70
N ILE A 59 -3.51 -2.58 -21.35
CA ILE A 59 -4.59 -2.96 -22.23
C ILE A 59 -5.76 -2.05 -21.97
N ASP A 60 -6.19 -1.35 -23.01
CA ASP A 60 -7.39 -0.55 -23.00
C ASP A 60 -8.54 -1.39 -23.58
N TYR A 61 -9.70 -1.25 -22.96
CA TYR A 61 -10.91 -1.98 -23.34
C TYR A 61 -12.17 -1.13 -23.14
N GLU A 62 -13.18 -1.44 -23.93
CA GLU A 62 -14.53 -0.87 -23.85
C GLU A 62 -15.52 -1.94 -23.44
N TYR A 63 -16.54 -1.58 -22.66
CA TYR A 63 -17.63 -2.47 -22.28
C TYR A 63 -18.94 -1.72 -22.15
N VAL A 64 -20.04 -2.46 -22.22
CA VAL A 64 -21.39 -1.89 -22.17
C VAL A 64 -22.11 -2.36 -20.91
N VAL A 65 -22.66 -1.40 -20.17
CA VAL A 65 -23.54 -1.62 -19.02
C VAL A 65 -24.79 -0.78 -19.22
N ASP A 66 -25.96 -1.42 -19.24
CA ASP A 66 -27.26 -0.75 -19.44
C ASP A 66 -27.33 0.20 -20.66
N GLY A 67 -26.63 -0.17 -21.75
CA GLY A 67 -26.59 0.62 -22.99
C GLY A 67 -25.61 1.80 -22.98
N VAL A 68 -24.86 2.00 -21.89
CA VAL A 68 -23.81 3.01 -21.78
C VAL A 68 -22.44 2.35 -21.99
N ILE A 69 -21.60 2.99 -22.80
CA ILE A 69 -20.23 2.54 -23.08
C ILE A 69 -19.31 3.12 -22.00
N TYR A 70 -18.53 2.24 -21.37
CA TYR A 70 -17.48 2.57 -20.42
C TYR A 70 -16.13 2.12 -20.97
N THR A 71 -15.08 2.82 -20.56
CA THR A 71 -13.69 2.49 -20.90
C THR A 71 -12.93 2.12 -19.63
N GLY A 72 -12.08 1.11 -19.73
CA GLY A 72 -11.18 0.68 -18.67
C GLY A 72 -9.78 0.46 -19.22
N GLY A 73 -8.80 0.48 -18.33
CA GLY A 73 -7.39 0.24 -18.64
C GLY A 73 -6.76 -0.60 -17.55
N GLU A 74 -6.05 -1.66 -17.93
CA GLU A 74 -5.38 -2.54 -16.97
C GLU A 74 -4.03 -3.02 -17.51
N ILE A 75 -3.01 -3.06 -16.64
CA ILE A 75 -1.67 -3.57 -16.99
C ILE A 75 -1.67 -5.08 -16.80
N VAL A 76 -1.44 -5.83 -17.88
CA VAL A 76 -1.40 -7.30 -17.85
C VAL A 76 0.00 -7.76 -18.27
N GLU A 77 0.73 -8.42 -17.38
CA GLU A 77 2.13 -8.84 -17.62
C GLU A 77 2.25 -9.84 -18.78
N HIS A 78 1.23 -10.66 -19.02
CA HIS A 78 1.23 -11.66 -20.09
C HIS A 78 -0.16 -11.74 -20.72
N SER A 79 -0.33 -11.14 -21.90
CA SER A 79 -1.61 -11.17 -22.60
C SER A 79 -1.39 -11.40 -24.09
N SER A 80 -1.74 -12.60 -24.55
CA SER A 80 -2.14 -12.86 -25.93
C SER A 80 -3.67 -12.79 -26.00
N ILE A 81 -4.23 -11.63 -25.66
CA ILE A 81 -5.68 -11.45 -25.66
C ILE A 81 -6.12 -11.16 -27.09
N ILE A 82 -6.83 -12.12 -27.69
CA ILE A 82 -7.47 -11.99 -28.99
C ILE A 82 -8.93 -12.41 -28.83
N GLY A 83 -9.86 -11.47 -28.96
CA GLY A 83 -11.29 -11.74 -28.92
C GLY A 83 -12.06 -10.96 -27.84
N PRO A 84 -13.33 -11.36 -27.56
CA PRO A 84 -14.14 -10.73 -26.53
C PRO A 84 -13.50 -10.91 -25.14
N LEU A 85 -13.49 -9.83 -24.36
CA LEU A 85 -12.92 -9.77 -23.03
C LEU A 85 -14.00 -9.96 -21.98
N ARG A 86 -13.76 -10.80 -20.96
CA ARG A 86 -14.61 -10.80 -19.77
C ARG A 86 -14.19 -9.62 -18.91
N VAL A 87 -15.08 -8.66 -18.73
CA VAL A 87 -14.86 -7.48 -17.89
C VAL A 87 -15.72 -7.62 -16.66
N GLU A 88 -15.10 -7.58 -15.49
CA GLU A 88 -15.81 -7.43 -14.23
C GLU A 88 -15.93 -5.93 -13.92
N TYR A 89 -17.11 -5.47 -13.50
CA TYR A 89 -17.36 -4.09 -13.08
C TYR A 89 -18.13 -4.02 -11.75
N ASP A 90 -18.02 -2.89 -11.05
CA ASP A 90 -18.85 -2.58 -9.88
C ASP A 90 -20.24 -2.07 -10.33
N PRO A 91 -21.34 -2.74 -9.98
CA PRO A 91 -22.69 -2.29 -10.36
C PRO A 91 -23.08 -0.94 -9.71
N LEU A 92 -22.48 -0.55 -8.59
CA LEU A 92 -22.73 0.75 -7.95
C LEU A 92 -21.91 1.88 -8.60
N ASN A 93 -20.76 1.54 -9.17
CA ASN A 93 -19.90 2.47 -9.88
C ASN A 93 -19.27 1.79 -11.11
N PRO A 94 -19.98 1.78 -12.26
CA PRO A 94 -19.51 1.09 -13.46
C PRO A 94 -18.27 1.69 -14.10
N LYS A 95 -17.64 2.73 -13.52
CA LYS A 95 -16.32 3.23 -13.94
C LYS A 95 -15.18 2.39 -13.38
N VAL A 96 -15.47 1.59 -12.36
CA VAL A 96 -14.50 0.71 -11.71
C VAL A 96 -14.65 -0.67 -12.36
N SER A 97 -13.62 -1.10 -13.09
CA SER A 97 -13.61 -2.36 -13.83
C SER A 97 -12.24 -3.02 -13.89
N THR A 98 -12.23 -4.32 -14.15
CA THR A 98 -11.03 -5.14 -14.33
C THR A 98 -11.29 -6.31 -15.29
N ILE A 99 -10.26 -6.76 -15.99
CA ILE A 99 -10.28 -7.95 -16.88
C ILE A 99 -9.63 -9.18 -16.24
N THR A 100 -8.91 -9.04 -15.13
CA THR A 100 -8.28 -10.17 -14.42
C THR A 100 -9.17 -10.68 -13.30
N HIS A 101 -9.33 -9.91 -12.22
CA HIS A 101 -10.29 -10.15 -11.14
C HIS A 101 -10.24 -9.02 -10.10
N PHE A 102 -11.42 -8.63 -9.57
CA PHE A 102 -11.50 -7.64 -8.48
C PHE A 102 -10.80 -8.05 -7.18
N GLY A 103 -10.44 -9.33 -7.03
CA GLY A 103 -9.79 -9.87 -5.84
C GLY A 103 -8.28 -10.10 -5.94
N GLU A 104 -7.66 -9.92 -7.12
CA GLU A 104 -6.22 -10.18 -7.31
C GLU A 104 -5.34 -8.94 -7.34
N ILE A 105 -5.93 -7.74 -7.24
CA ILE A 105 -5.19 -6.53 -6.84
C ILE A 105 -4.95 -6.59 -5.34
N GLY A 106 -4.47 -7.73 -4.84
CA GLY A 106 -3.89 -7.80 -3.52
C GLY A 106 -2.76 -6.79 -3.52
N THR A 107 -2.94 -5.71 -2.77
CA THR A 107 -1.86 -4.84 -2.30
C THR A 107 -0.79 -5.80 -1.82
N ARG A 108 0.22 -6.06 -2.67
CA ARG A 108 1.27 -7.03 -2.35
C ARG A 108 1.78 -6.55 -0.99
N PRO A 109 1.82 -7.38 0.07
CA PRO A 109 2.09 -6.92 1.45
C PRO A 109 3.48 -6.28 1.64
N VAL A 110 4.25 -6.18 0.55
CA VAL A 110 5.59 -5.64 0.44
C VAL A 110 5.72 -4.25 1.08
N PRO A 111 4.87 -3.22 0.83
CA PRO A 111 5.07 -1.91 1.45
C PRO A 111 4.92 -1.96 2.97
N VAL A 112 3.94 -2.71 3.48
CA VAL A 112 3.63 -2.78 4.91
C VAL A 112 4.73 -3.52 5.67
N VAL A 113 5.18 -4.66 5.15
CA VAL A 113 6.27 -5.43 5.75
C VAL A 113 7.58 -4.63 5.71
N LEU A 114 7.85 -3.91 4.62
CA LEU A 114 9.07 -3.12 4.47
C LEU A 114 9.06 -1.90 5.40
N CYS A 115 7.93 -1.19 5.52
CA CYS A 115 7.74 -0.15 6.53
C CYS A 115 7.92 -0.66 7.96
N PHE A 116 7.42 -1.87 8.26
CA PHE A 116 7.57 -2.50 9.58
C PHE A 116 9.03 -2.82 9.89
N VAL A 117 9.74 -3.46 8.95
CA VAL A 117 11.16 -3.81 9.11
C VAL A 117 12.03 -2.56 9.25
N LEU A 118 11.80 -1.54 8.42
CA LEU A 118 12.54 -0.27 8.51
C LEU A 118 12.29 0.44 9.85
N SER A 119 11.04 0.43 10.34
CA SER A 119 10.69 1.03 11.64
C SER A 119 11.38 0.32 12.80
N LEU A 120 11.45 -1.02 12.76
CA LEU A 120 12.19 -1.81 13.76
C LEU A 120 13.70 -1.52 13.71
N VAL A 121 14.30 -1.55 12.52
CA VAL A 121 15.74 -1.28 12.36
C VAL A 121 16.08 0.13 12.86
N PHE A 122 15.27 1.13 12.49
CA PHE A 122 15.45 2.50 12.95
C PHE A 122 15.32 2.61 14.47
N TYR A 123 14.31 1.97 15.08
CA TYR A 123 14.12 1.95 16.52
C TYR A 123 15.33 1.36 17.26
N PHE A 124 15.83 0.19 16.83
CA PHE A 124 16.99 -0.44 17.45
C PHE A 124 18.27 0.40 17.29
N ARG A 125 18.49 1.00 16.13
CA ARG A 125 19.64 1.90 15.89
C ARG A 125 19.58 3.13 16.77
N LEU A 126 18.41 3.76 16.87
CA LEU A 126 18.21 4.94 17.70
C LEU A 126 18.40 4.62 19.19
N ARG A 127 17.88 3.48 19.65
CA ARG A 127 18.07 3.05 21.05
C ARG A 127 19.54 2.77 21.36
N ALA A 128 20.26 2.08 20.47
CA ALA A 128 21.69 1.82 20.63
C ALA A 128 22.51 3.11 20.65
N TYR A 129 22.17 4.09 19.81
CA TYR A 129 22.80 5.40 19.81
C TYR A 129 22.58 6.15 21.13
N LEU A 130 21.35 6.15 21.66
CA LEU A 130 21.03 6.81 22.93
C LEU A 130 21.78 6.18 24.12
N ILE A 131 21.93 4.85 24.14
CA ILE A 131 22.69 4.15 25.19
C ILE A 131 24.17 4.51 25.14
N ARG A 132 24.80 4.45 23.96
CA ARG A 132 26.21 4.86 23.80
C ARG A 132 26.44 6.32 24.19
N ARG A 133 25.49 7.19 23.85
CA ARG A 133 25.58 8.60 24.23
C ARG A 133 25.55 8.79 25.75
N SER A 134 24.71 8.04 26.47
CA SER A 134 24.69 8.14 27.94
C SER A 134 25.99 7.66 28.58
N GLU A 135 26.61 6.60 28.07
CA GLU A 135 27.90 6.09 28.57
C GLU A 135 29.01 7.14 28.39
N LEU A 136 29.12 7.75 27.21
CA LEU A 136 30.11 8.81 26.94
C LEU A 136 29.91 10.05 27.83
N GLU A 137 28.67 10.38 28.19
CA GLU A 137 28.36 11.50 29.09
C GLU A 137 28.67 11.18 30.57
N GLU A 138 28.79 9.92 30.96
CA GLU A 138 29.24 9.48 32.29
C GLU A 138 30.77 9.50 32.38
N ASP A 139 31.47 8.93 31.38
CA ASP A 139 32.94 8.94 31.31
C ASP A 139 33.52 10.37 31.32
N ALA A 140 32.87 11.28 30.59
CA ALA A 140 33.26 12.69 30.53
C ALA A 140 33.04 13.46 31.85
N ARG A 141 32.22 12.92 32.76
CA ARG A 141 32.01 13.49 34.10
C ARG A 141 33.01 12.94 35.11
N GLU A 142 33.38 11.66 35.00
CA GLU A 142 34.41 11.06 35.87
C GLU A 142 35.80 11.67 35.60
N THR A 143 36.14 11.94 34.35
CA THR A 143 37.42 12.60 33.99
C THR A 143 37.54 14.06 34.45
N LYS A 144 36.46 14.69 34.90
CA LYS A 144 36.46 16.07 35.43
C LYS A 144 36.48 16.16 36.96
N ARG A 145 36.40 15.03 37.66
CA ARG A 145 36.55 14.96 39.12
C ARG A 145 37.98 14.59 39.49
#